data_AF-A0AA41SIF9-F1
#
_entry.id   AF-A0AA41SIF9-F1
#
_cell.length_a   1.000
_cell.length_b   1.000
_cell.length_c   1.000
_cell.angle_alpha   90.00
_cell.angle_beta   90.00
_cell.angle_gamma   90.00
#
_symmetry.space_group_name_H-M   'P 1'
#
loop_
_entity.id
_entity.type
_entity.pdbx_description
1 polymer ?
#
loop_
_entity_poly.entity_id
_entity_poly.type
_entity_poly.pdbx_seq_one_letter_code
_entity_poly.pdbx_strand_id
1 'polypeptide(L)'
;MVYSTCSMNPVENEAVVAEILRRCGGSVELLDVSTELPELIRRPGIKSWKVRDKGAWLASYKDVMRYRRTAIVPSMFPSGQGIDDETAVPSGLDENMVPPGNDSEMDNVEEKRESGCNVDSDHVSEQSEILVSPTDALEMEVSDLPLERCMRIVPHDQNTGAFFIAILQKVSPLP
;
A
#
# COMPACT_ATOMS: atom_id res chain seq x y z
N MET A 1 -5.47 20.08 -14.31
CA MET A 1 -6.05 19.58 -13.04
C MET A 1 -4.93 19.48 -12.02
N VAL A 2 -5.18 19.83 -10.77
CA VAL A 2 -4.22 19.65 -9.67
C VAL A 2 -4.75 18.56 -8.76
N TYR A 3 -3.91 17.59 -8.43
CA TYR A 3 -4.16 16.57 -7.43
C TYR A 3 -3.23 16.80 -6.24
N SER A 4 -3.75 16.77 -5.01
CA SER A 4 -2.94 16.95 -3.81
C SER A 4 -3.49 16.23 -2.58
N THR A 5 -2.60 15.87 -1.67
CA THR A 5 -2.92 15.25 -0.38
C THR A 5 -1.97 15.77 0.70
N CYS A 6 -2.35 15.61 1.98
CA CYS A 6 -1.48 15.83 3.13
C CYS A 6 -0.89 14.52 3.70
N SER A 7 -0.84 13.47 2.87
CA SER A 7 -0.30 12.14 3.22
C SER A 7 1.02 11.89 2.50
N MET A 8 1.87 11.04 3.09
CA MET A 8 3.08 10.52 2.46
C MET A 8 2.92 9.09 1.96
N ASN A 9 1.72 8.50 2.07
CA ASN A 9 1.48 7.14 1.62
C ASN A 9 1.46 7.07 0.08
N PRO A 10 2.36 6.30 -0.56
CA PRO A 10 2.38 6.18 -2.02
C PRO A 10 1.09 5.59 -2.61
N VAL A 11 0.36 4.77 -1.85
CA VAL A 11 -0.94 4.22 -2.26
C VAL A 11 -2.00 5.32 -2.41
N GLU A 12 -1.92 6.36 -1.59
CA GLU A 12 -2.81 7.53 -1.67
C GLU A 12 -2.28 8.59 -2.63
N ASN A 13 -1.08 8.42 -3.20
CA ASN A 13 -0.39 9.45 -3.96
C ASN A 13 -0.01 8.94 -5.34
N GLU A 14 1.20 8.39 -5.48
CA GLU A 14 1.74 7.89 -6.75
C GLU A 14 0.87 6.83 -7.41
N ALA A 15 0.25 5.92 -6.65
CA ALA A 15 -0.67 4.93 -7.18
C ALA A 15 -1.93 5.55 -7.79
N VAL A 16 -2.48 6.59 -7.16
CA VAL A 16 -3.66 7.33 -7.68
C VAL A 16 -3.30 8.03 -8.99
N VAL A 17 -2.17 8.72 -9.01
CA VAL A 17 -1.69 9.41 -10.22
C VAL A 17 -1.40 8.41 -11.34
N ALA A 18 -0.74 7.30 -11.02
CA ALA A 18 -0.45 6.23 -11.97
C ALA A 18 -1.74 5.67 -12.59
N GLU A 19 -2.75 5.42 -11.78
CA GLU A 19 -4.04 4.91 -12.24
C GLU A 19 -4.76 5.90 -13.15
N ILE A 20 -4.69 7.20 -12.87
CA ILE A 20 -5.22 8.24 -13.77
C ILE A 20 -4.51 8.17 -15.13
N LEU A 21 -3.18 8.10 -15.15
CA LEU A 21 -2.41 8.04 -16.39
C LEU A 21 -2.76 6.80 -17.23
N ARG A 22 -2.85 5.63 -16.59
CA ARG A 22 -3.25 4.37 -17.25
C ARG A 22 -4.65 4.47 -17.86
N ARG A 23 -5.63 4.95 -17.09
CA ARG A 23 -7.04 5.07 -17.55
C ARG A 23 -7.22 6.09 -18.66
N CYS A 24 -6.46 7.18 -18.62
CA CYS A 24 -6.56 8.22 -19.64
C CYS A 24 -5.84 7.86 -20.94
N GLY A 25 -5.07 6.76 -21.00
CA GLY A 25 -4.52 6.24 -22.27
C GLY A 25 -3.70 7.25 -23.07
N GLY A 26 -3.04 8.20 -22.41
CA GLY A 26 -2.29 9.29 -23.05
C GLY A 26 -3.07 10.59 -23.30
N SER A 27 -4.38 10.66 -23.03
CA SER A 27 -5.15 11.91 -23.09
C SER A 27 -4.84 12.90 -21.97
N VAL A 28 -4.11 12.44 -20.95
CA VAL A 28 -3.62 13.24 -19.82
C VAL A 28 -2.16 12.91 -19.57
N GLU A 29 -1.35 13.94 -19.29
CA GLU A 29 0.07 13.80 -18.93
C GLU A 29 0.41 14.55 -17.63
N LEU A 30 1.51 14.16 -16.99
CA LEU A 30 2.08 14.92 -15.88
C LEU A 30 2.88 16.11 -16.43
N LEU A 31 2.47 17.32 -16.03
CA LEU A 31 3.20 18.54 -16.34
C LEU A 31 4.42 18.65 -15.43
N ASP A 32 5.60 18.83 -16.03
CA ASP A 32 6.82 19.12 -15.29
C ASP A 32 6.83 20.58 -14.85
N VAL A 33 6.87 20.81 -13.53
CA VAL A 33 6.96 22.13 -12.89
C VAL A 33 8.15 22.23 -11.96
N SER A 34 9.20 21.43 -12.20
CA SER A 34 10.44 21.42 -11.42
C SER A 34 11.15 22.78 -11.39
N THR A 35 10.94 23.63 -12.40
CA THR A 35 11.49 24.99 -12.48
C THR A 35 10.66 26.05 -11.77
N GLU A 36 9.39 25.77 -11.48
CA GLU A 36 8.49 26.70 -10.79
C GLU A 36 8.77 26.69 -9.30
N LEU A 37 8.64 27.81 -8.58
CA LEU A 37 8.86 27.92 -7.12
C LEU A 37 10.24 27.41 -6.64
N PRO A 38 11.36 27.94 -7.17
CA PRO A 38 12.71 27.42 -6.87
C PRO A 38 13.09 27.44 -5.39
N GLU A 39 12.42 28.26 -4.57
CA GLU A 39 12.66 28.37 -3.12
C GLU A 39 11.89 27.30 -2.30
N LEU A 40 10.94 26.59 -2.91
CA LEU A 40 10.20 25.52 -2.27
C LEU A 40 11.01 24.22 -2.37
N ILE A 41 11.53 23.76 -1.22
CA ILE A 41 12.25 22.48 -1.13
C ILE A 41 11.24 21.36 -1.34
N ARG A 42 11.48 20.54 -2.35
CA ARG A 42 10.65 19.39 -2.71
C ARG A 42 11.52 18.21 -3.12
N ARG A 43 10.97 17.01 -2.99
CA ARG A 43 11.52 15.78 -3.56
C ARG A 43 10.64 15.33 -4.73
N PRO A 44 11.20 14.62 -5.72
CA PRO A 44 10.40 14.01 -6.78
C PRO A 44 9.46 12.95 -6.21
N GLY A 45 8.40 12.64 -6.95
CA GLY A 45 7.59 11.44 -6.71
C GLY A 45 8.43 10.16 -6.84
N ILE A 46 7.96 9.08 -6.21
CA ILE A 46 8.67 7.81 -6.20
C ILE A 46 8.10 6.82 -7.23
N LYS A 47 8.95 5.92 -7.74
CA LYS A 47 8.54 4.93 -8.75
C LYS A 47 8.36 3.52 -8.18
N SER A 48 8.79 3.28 -6.95
CA SER A 48 8.75 1.97 -6.31
C SER A 48 8.27 2.10 -4.87
N TRP A 49 7.31 1.26 -4.48
CA TRP A 49 6.77 1.23 -3.11
C TRP A 49 6.21 -0.14 -2.78
N LYS A 50 6.00 -0.38 -1.48
CA LYS A 50 5.29 -1.54 -0.95
C LYS A 50 3.93 -1.12 -0.43
N VAL A 51 2.96 -2.03 -0.50
CA VAL A 51 1.63 -1.84 0.08
C VAL A 51 1.62 -2.45 1.47
N ARG A 52 1.22 -1.69 2.50
CA ARG A 52 1.06 -2.21 3.86
C ARG A 52 -0.36 -2.72 4.03
N ASP A 53 -0.50 -3.97 4.44
CA ASP A 53 -1.78 -4.55 4.79
C ASP A 53 -1.72 -5.38 6.07
N LYS A 54 -2.60 -5.10 7.04
CA LYS A 54 -2.71 -5.84 8.31
C LYS A 54 -1.38 -6.17 8.99
N GLY A 55 -0.39 -5.27 8.89
CA GLY A 55 0.94 -5.45 9.47
C GLY A 55 1.98 -6.11 8.55
N ALA A 56 1.57 -6.69 7.42
CA ALA A 56 2.44 -7.22 6.38
C ALA A 56 2.78 -6.15 5.32
N TRP A 57 3.95 -6.30 4.68
CA TRP A 57 4.37 -5.50 3.53
C TRP A 57 4.33 -6.36 2.28
N LEU A 58 3.56 -5.93 1.28
CA LEU A 58 3.40 -6.60 0.00
C LEU A 58 4.25 -5.85 -1.04
N ALA A 59 5.12 -6.57 -1.75
CA ALA A 59 5.99 -5.98 -2.77
C ALA A 59 5.33 -5.98 -4.16
N SER A 60 4.44 -6.95 -4.39
CA SER A 60 3.70 -7.11 -5.65
C SER A 60 2.24 -7.45 -5.40
N TYR A 61 1.39 -7.17 -6.40
CA TYR A 61 0.01 -7.67 -6.42
C TYR A 61 -0.07 -9.20 -6.37
N LYS A 62 0.98 -9.89 -6.85
CA LYS A 62 1.09 -11.36 -6.80
C LYS A 62 1.10 -11.89 -5.37
N ASP A 63 1.61 -11.09 -4.43
CA ASP A 63 1.70 -11.43 -3.00
C ASP A 63 0.35 -11.27 -2.27
N VAL A 64 -0.66 -10.71 -2.94
CA VAL A 64 -1.98 -10.47 -2.35
C VAL A 64 -2.75 -11.79 -2.26
N MET A 65 -3.00 -12.22 -1.01
CA MET A 65 -3.85 -13.36 -0.71
C MET A 65 -5.22 -13.22 -1.37
N ARG A 66 -5.75 -14.32 -1.94
CA ARG A 66 -6.97 -14.30 -2.76
C ARG A 66 -8.15 -13.59 -2.08
N TYR A 67 -8.36 -13.82 -0.79
CA TYR A 67 -9.45 -13.21 -0.02
C TYR A 67 -9.29 -11.70 0.21
N ARG A 68 -8.08 -11.14 0.03
CA ARG A 68 -7.80 -9.69 0.14
C ARG A 68 -7.93 -8.96 -1.20
N ARG A 69 -8.07 -9.66 -2.32
CA ARG A 69 -8.06 -9.05 -3.68
C ARG A 69 -9.24 -8.12 -3.98
N THR A 70 -10.28 -8.14 -3.15
CA THR A 70 -11.39 -7.17 -3.21
C THR A 70 -11.04 -5.82 -2.58
N ALA A 71 -10.14 -5.81 -1.58
CA ALA A 71 -9.75 -4.61 -0.85
C ALA A 71 -8.40 -4.07 -1.34
N ILE A 72 -7.51 -4.95 -1.78
CA ILE A 72 -6.22 -4.63 -2.35
C ILE A 72 -6.31 -4.92 -3.83
N VAL A 73 -6.15 -3.89 -4.66
CA VAL A 73 -6.32 -3.97 -6.11
C VAL A 73 -4.98 -3.73 -6.82
N PRO A 74 -4.82 -4.18 -8.07
CA PRO A 74 -3.57 -4.03 -8.81
C PRO A 74 -3.04 -2.59 -8.85
N SER A 75 -3.94 -1.62 -9.01
CA SER A 75 -3.59 -0.20 -9.11
C SER A 75 -2.93 0.39 -7.85
N MET A 76 -3.00 -0.30 -6.71
CA MET A 76 -2.26 0.09 -5.50
C MET A 76 -0.74 -0.14 -5.62
N PHE A 77 -0.30 -0.94 -6.60
CA PHE A 77 1.10 -1.29 -6.82
C PHE A 77 1.73 -0.51 -7.98
N PRO A 78 3.07 -0.39 -8.02
CA PRO A 78 3.79 0.38 -9.05
C PRO A 78 3.48 0.00 -10.49
N SER A 79 3.39 -1.31 -10.79
CA SER A 79 3.09 -1.78 -12.15
C SER A 79 1.62 -1.59 -12.52
N GLY A 80 0.72 -1.71 -11.54
CA GLY A 80 -0.72 -1.70 -11.78
C GLY A 80 -1.25 -2.95 -12.49
N GLN A 81 -0.41 -3.97 -12.69
CA GLN A 81 -0.78 -5.18 -13.44
C GLN A 81 -1.50 -6.16 -12.53
N GLY A 82 -2.72 -6.55 -12.92
CA GLY A 82 -3.39 -7.71 -12.37
C GLY A 82 -2.74 -8.99 -12.90
N ILE A 83 -2.88 -10.09 -12.19
CA ILE A 83 -2.64 -11.40 -12.80
C ILE A 83 -3.80 -11.63 -13.76
N ASP A 84 -3.50 -11.77 -15.06
CA ASP A 84 -4.46 -12.14 -16.08
C ASP A 84 -5.14 -13.46 -15.66
N ASP A 85 -6.47 -13.46 -15.56
CA ASP A 85 -7.28 -14.56 -15.02
C ASP A 85 -7.37 -15.77 -15.99
N GLU A 86 -6.43 -15.93 -16.93
CA GLU A 86 -6.46 -16.97 -17.98
C GLU A 86 -5.77 -18.29 -17.61
N THR A 87 -5.16 -18.41 -16.42
CA THR A 87 -4.61 -19.69 -15.94
C THR A 87 -5.34 -20.28 -14.72
N ALA A 88 -6.47 -19.71 -14.32
CA ALA A 88 -7.31 -20.29 -13.26
C ALA A 88 -8.25 -21.36 -13.84
N VAL A 89 -7.70 -22.53 -14.21
CA VAL A 89 -8.52 -23.74 -14.34
C VAL A 89 -8.86 -24.23 -12.92
N PRO A 90 -10.14 -24.41 -12.57
CA PRO A 90 -10.56 -24.73 -11.22
C PRO A 90 -10.41 -26.23 -10.94
N SER A 91 -9.69 -26.60 -9.88
CA SER A 91 -9.79 -27.92 -9.29
C SER A 91 -9.31 -27.91 -7.82
N GLY A 92 -10.21 -28.32 -6.91
CA GLY A 92 -9.89 -28.61 -5.52
C GLY A 92 -10.50 -27.65 -4.52
N LEU A 93 -11.71 -27.99 -4.06
CA LEU A 93 -12.29 -27.49 -2.82
C LEU A 93 -11.39 -27.87 -1.63
N ASP A 94 -11.00 -26.90 -0.81
CA ASP A 94 -10.82 -27.10 0.64
C ASP A 94 -11.44 -25.89 1.34
N GLU A 95 -12.70 -26.04 1.71
CA GLU A 95 -13.42 -25.16 2.62
C GLU A 95 -13.06 -25.48 4.07
N ASN A 96 -11.80 -25.28 4.50
CA ASN A 96 -11.46 -25.25 5.92
C ASN A 96 -10.38 -24.21 6.23
N MET A 97 -10.77 -22.93 6.13
CA MET A 97 -10.16 -21.92 6.97
C MET A 97 -11.28 -21.14 7.65
N VAL A 98 -11.74 -21.72 8.76
CA VAL A 98 -12.69 -21.08 9.68
C VAL A 98 -12.02 -19.80 10.20
N PRO A 99 -12.61 -18.60 10.02
CA PRO A 99 -12.14 -17.41 10.73
C PRO A 99 -12.36 -17.63 12.23
N PRO A 100 -11.46 -17.17 13.13
CA PRO A 100 -11.70 -17.29 14.56
C PRO A 100 -12.98 -16.52 14.90
N GLY A 101 -14.04 -17.27 15.20
CA GLY A 101 -15.31 -16.76 15.68
C GLY A 101 -15.13 -16.28 17.11
N ASN A 102 -15.46 -15.01 17.34
CA ASN A 102 -15.70 -14.49 18.67
C ASN A 102 -17.13 -14.90 19.05
N ASP A 103 -17.29 -15.82 19.99
CA ASP A 103 -18.55 -16.03 20.70
C ASP A 103 -18.26 -16.42 22.16
N SER A 104 -18.54 -15.51 23.07
CA SER A 104 -19.08 -15.83 24.40
C SER A 104 -19.53 -14.56 25.10
N GLU A 105 -20.82 -14.24 24.97
CA GLU A 105 -21.56 -13.55 26.03
C GLU A 105 -21.94 -14.58 27.10
N MET A 106 -21.73 -14.28 28.39
CA MET A 106 -22.80 -14.27 29.42
C MET A 106 -22.27 -13.77 30.79
N ASP A 107 -22.90 -12.70 31.26
CA ASP A 107 -23.18 -12.15 32.61
C ASP A 107 -22.29 -12.34 33.87
N ASN A 108 -21.92 -11.16 34.42
CA ASN A 108 -22.05 -10.60 35.79
C ASN A 108 -21.77 -11.43 37.06
N VAL A 109 -20.88 -10.93 37.94
CA VAL A 109 -21.14 -10.41 39.32
C VAL A 109 -19.86 -9.72 39.88
N GLU A 110 -20.06 -8.60 40.59
CA GLU A 110 -19.07 -7.72 41.26
C GLU A 110 -18.22 -8.37 42.38
N GLU A 111 -16.97 -7.93 42.58
CA GLU A 111 -16.53 -6.96 43.62
C GLU A 111 -15.03 -7.13 44.05
N LYS A 112 -14.37 -5.97 44.25
CA LYS A 112 -13.27 -5.65 45.19
C LYS A 112 -11.80 -6.05 44.94
N ARG A 113 -11.02 -4.97 44.70
CA ARG A 113 -9.85 -4.45 45.45
C ARG A 113 -8.46 -5.10 45.33
N GLU A 114 -7.55 -4.21 44.87
CA GLU A 114 -6.19 -3.89 45.34
C GLU A 114 -5.01 -4.88 45.19
N SER A 115 -3.96 -4.33 44.56
CA SER A 115 -2.53 -4.43 44.88
C SER A 115 -1.78 -5.75 44.59
N GLY A 116 -0.67 -5.63 43.84
CA GLY A 116 0.50 -6.51 44.05
C GLY A 116 1.28 -6.91 42.80
N CYS A 117 2.55 -6.55 42.79
CA CYS A 117 3.58 -6.80 41.77
C CYS A 117 4.20 -8.23 41.87
N ASN A 118 4.85 -8.66 40.76
CA ASN A 118 5.94 -9.66 40.62
C ASN A 118 5.57 -11.15 40.49
N VAL A 119 6.26 -12.07 39.78
CA VAL A 119 7.39 -12.18 38.80
C VAL A 119 7.50 -13.70 38.48
N ASP A 120 7.96 -14.10 37.28
CA ASP A 120 8.45 -15.44 36.81
C ASP A 120 7.44 -16.61 36.68
N SER A 121 7.53 -17.58 35.74
CA SER A 121 8.52 -17.98 34.73
C SER A 121 7.89 -18.94 33.69
N ASP A 122 8.51 -19.01 32.51
CA ASP A 122 8.66 -20.15 31.58
C ASP A 122 7.45 -20.97 31.06
N HIS A 123 7.12 -20.77 29.78
CA HIS A 123 6.95 -21.90 28.86
C HIS A 123 7.17 -21.51 27.39
N VAL A 124 8.19 -22.10 26.78
CA VAL A 124 8.50 -22.04 25.35
C VAL A 124 7.44 -22.85 24.59
N SER A 125 6.90 -22.30 23.49
CA SER A 125 6.13 -23.05 22.50
C SER A 125 6.44 -22.56 21.10
N GLU A 126 6.55 -23.54 20.21
CA GLU A 126 7.35 -23.59 19.01
C GLU A 126 6.83 -22.66 17.90
N GLN A 127 7.75 -21.92 17.29
CA GLN A 127 7.51 -21.17 16.07
C GLN A 127 7.46 -22.17 14.91
N SER A 128 6.35 -22.21 14.18
CA SER A 128 6.28 -22.85 12.88
C SER A 128 7.08 -22.00 11.89
N GLU A 129 8.32 -22.44 11.61
CA GLU A 129 9.16 -21.82 10.61
C GLU A 129 8.56 -22.03 9.23
N ILE A 130 8.13 -20.92 8.61
CA ILE A 130 7.86 -20.88 7.17
C ILE A 130 9.22 -21.00 6.47
N LEU A 131 9.43 -22.13 5.80
CA LEU A 131 10.61 -22.41 5.00
C LEU A 131 10.64 -21.49 3.77
N VAL A 132 11.21 -20.30 3.90
CA VAL A 132 11.46 -19.42 2.74
C VAL A 132 12.81 -19.83 2.14
N SER A 133 12.75 -20.40 0.93
CA SER A 133 13.91 -20.71 0.09
C SER A 133 14.78 -19.45 -0.10
N PRO A 134 16.11 -19.51 0.09
CA PRO A 134 16.98 -18.33 0.14
C PRO A 134 17.43 -17.81 -1.24
N THR A 135 16.59 -17.92 -2.28
CA THR A 135 16.99 -17.50 -3.65
C THR A 135 16.03 -16.55 -4.37
N ASP A 136 14.99 -16.01 -3.72
CA ASP A 136 14.23 -14.89 -4.30
C ASP A 136 14.60 -13.61 -3.56
N ALA A 137 15.55 -12.86 -4.13
CA ALA A 137 15.67 -11.45 -3.80
C ALA A 137 14.36 -10.80 -4.27
N LEU A 138 13.40 -10.63 -3.35
CA LEU A 138 12.07 -10.06 -3.63
C LEU A 138 12.20 -8.83 -4.55
N GLU A 139 11.92 -9.02 -5.84
CA GLU A 139 12.01 -7.95 -6.82
C GLU A 139 10.92 -6.92 -6.50
N MET A 140 11.34 -5.74 -6.05
CA MET A 140 10.41 -4.64 -5.80
C MET A 140 9.91 -4.12 -7.14
N GLU A 141 8.58 -4.00 -7.30
CA GLU A 141 7.99 -3.43 -8.51
C GLU A 141 8.42 -1.96 -8.69
N VAL A 142 8.63 -1.56 -9.95
CA VAL A 142 8.94 -0.19 -10.35
C VAL A 142 7.96 0.22 -11.43
N SER A 143 7.37 1.41 -11.28
CA SER A 143 6.51 2.03 -12.29
C SER A 143 7.35 2.58 -13.44
N ASP A 144 6.90 2.38 -14.67
CA ASP A 144 7.45 2.96 -15.90
C ASP A 144 6.96 4.40 -16.15
N LEU A 145 5.90 4.82 -15.46
CA LEU A 145 5.30 6.15 -15.59
C LEU A 145 6.22 7.28 -15.08
N PRO A 146 6.08 8.53 -15.57
CA PRO A 146 6.93 9.65 -15.21
C PRO A 146 6.56 10.27 -13.85
N LEU A 147 6.44 9.45 -12.81
CA LEU A 147 5.99 9.85 -11.47
C LEU A 147 6.99 10.78 -10.75
N GLU A 148 8.24 10.83 -11.22
CA GLU A 148 9.24 11.79 -10.77
C GLU A 148 8.80 13.26 -10.96
N ARG A 149 7.83 13.53 -11.84
CA ARG A 149 7.23 14.86 -12.04
C ARG A 149 6.28 15.28 -10.91
N CYS A 150 5.88 14.36 -10.05
CA CYS A 150 5.14 14.70 -8.83
C CYS A 150 6.06 15.36 -7.80
N MET A 151 5.48 16.10 -6.87
CA MET A 151 6.21 16.84 -5.84
C MET A 151 5.84 16.32 -4.46
N ARG A 152 6.86 15.92 -3.69
CA ARG A 152 6.77 15.52 -2.28
C ARG A 152 7.40 16.62 -1.42
N ILE A 153 6.58 17.30 -0.63
CA ILE A 153 7.02 18.28 0.37
C ILE A 153 7.02 17.55 1.70
N VAL A 154 8.20 17.38 2.29
CA VAL A 154 8.32 16.70 3.58
C VAL A 154 8.20 17.71 4.72
N PRO A 155 7.73 17.27 5.90
CA PRO A 155 7.57 18.18 7.04
C PRO A 155 8.87 18.86 7.49
N HIS A 156 9.99 18.12 7.46
CA HIS A 156 11.23 18.52 8.09
C HIS A 156 12.11 19.48 7.27
N ASP A 157 11.85 19.65 5.97
CA ASP A 157 12.72 20.47 5.12
C ASP A 157 12.53 21.97 5.38
N GLN A 158 11.30 22.42 5.68
CA GLN A 158 10.98 23.85 5.87
C GLN A 158 9.98 24.10 7.03
N ASN A 159 9.90 23.19 8.02
CA ASN A 159 8.95 23.26 9.13
C ASN A 159 7.49 23.39 8.66
N THR A 160 7.11 22.55 7.69
CA THR A 160 5.77 22.52 7.09
C THR A 160 5.04 21.23 7.43
N GLY A 161 3.80 21.09 6.99
CA GLY A 161 3.15 19.78 6.91
C GLY A 161 3.73 18.91 5.79
N ALA A 162 3.39 17.62 5.79
CA ALA A 162 3.64 16.75 4.65
C ALA A 162 2.62 17.06 3.54
N PHE A 163 3.09 17.16 2.30
CA PHE A 163 2.24 17.39 1.15
C PHE A 163 2.72 16.60 -0.07
N PHE A 164 1.75 16.12 -0.84
CA PHE A 164 1.95 15.57 -2.18
C PHE A 164 1.18 16.41 -3.19
N ILE A 165 1.79 16.70 -4.34
CA ILE A 165 1.18 17.49 -5.41
C ILE A 165 1.53 16.85 -6.76
N ALA A 166 0.53 16.71 -7.63
CA ALA A 166 0.69 16.34 -9.03
C ALA A 166 -0.13 17.27 -9.93
N ILE A 167 0.44 17.70 -11.05
CA ILE A 167 -0.22 18.58 -12.02
C ILE A 167 -0.45 17.78 -13.30
N LEU A 168 -1.72 17.64 -13.66
CA LEU A 168 -2.19 16.84 -14.78
C LEU A 168 -2.71 17.77 -15.89
N GLN A 169 -2.13 17.66 -17.07
CA GLN A 169 -2.53 18.41 -18.26
C GLN A 169 -3.32 17.49 -19.20
N LYS A 170 -4.50 17.95 -19.63
CA LYS A 170 -5.26 17.28 -20.68
C LYS A 170 -4.67 17.67 -22.04
N VAL A 171 -4.29 16.68 -22.84
CA VAL A 171 -3.67 16.87 -24.16
C VAL A 171 -4.57 16.47 -25.33
N SER A 172 -5.60 15.67 -25.09
CA SER A 172 -6.61 15.28 -26.08
C SER A 172 -7.96 14.99 -25.40
N PRO A 173 -9.07 14.75 -26.15
CA PRO A 173 -10.33 14.28 -25.56
C PRO A 173 -10.12 13.03 -24.69
N LEU A 174 -10.85 12.96 -23.57
CA LEU A 174 -10.77 11.79 -22.68
C LEU A 174 -11.50 10.61 -23.34
N PRO A 175 -11.00 9.37 -23.15
CA PRO A 175 -11.65 8.15 -23.67
C PRO A 175 -13.01 7.86 -23.02
#